data_AF-A0A972VM06-F1
#
_entry.id   AF-A0A972VM06-F1
#
_cell.length_a   1.000
_cell.length_b   1.000
_cell.length_c   1.000
_cell.angle_alpha   90.00
_cell.angle_beta   90.00
_cell.angle_gamma   90.00
#
_symmetry.space_group_name_H-M   'P 1'
#
loop_
_entity.id
_entity.type
_entity.pdbx_description
1 polymer ?
#
loop_
_entity_poly.entity_id
_entity_poly.type
_entity_poly.pdbx_seq_one_letter_code
_entity_poly.pdbx_strand_id
1 'polypeptide(L)'
;MNLTENNPMPLNNYILLVSMFLLLSCASNTVTFQVSVPLNTDSVMVIGNISELGSWDHESALPMQKMDDTTFIATITITSAKQLEYKFTHGSWETEALNPDSSVPANHRTTLRKSTILQHQVYQWSDNVKKKASDRTFGITGNVIFHNDVYSPQLNNYRTVTVWLPPSYEDALQKHYPVLYLHDGQNVFSPWTSLSGNEWHLD
;
A
#
# COMPACT_ATOMS: atom_id res chain seq x y z
N MET A 1 -17.66 -51.24 71.46
CA MET A 1 -16.53 -51.82 70.72
C MET A 1 -17.15 -52.52 69.52
N ASN A 2 -17.04 -52.05 68.26
CA ASN A 2 -15.84 -51.73 67.44
C ASN A 2 -14.83 -52.90 67.44
N LEU A 3 -14.30 -53.47 66.35
CA LEU A 3 -14.40 -53.35 64.87
C LEU A 3 -14.04 -54.75 64.28
N THR A 4 -14.13 -55.15 63.00
CA THR A 4 -14.52 -54.61 61.66
C THR A 4 -15.14 -55.80 60.88
N GLU A 5 -16.18 -55.66 60.06
CA GLU A 5 -16.21 -55.18 58.66
C GLU A 5 -15.44 -56.05 57.64
N ASN A 6 -16.21 -56.86 56.90
CA ASN A 6 -15.79 -57.65 55.74
C ASN A 6 -16.96 -57.58 54.75
N ASN A 7 -16.82 -56.92 53.59
CA ASN A 7 -17.75 -57.07 52.47
C ASN A 7 -17.15 -56.58 51.13
N PRO A 8 -17.42 -57.27 50.01
CA PRO A 8 -16.86 -56.94 48.70
C PRO A 8 -17.56 -55.76 48.01
N MET A 9 -16.87 -55.11 47.07
CA MET A 9 -17.40 -53.97 46.30
C MET A 9 -18.59 -54.37 45.41
N PRO A 10 -19.69 -53.60 45.40
CA PRO A 10 -20.74 -53.74 44.39
C PRO A 10 -20.37 -53.03 43.09
N LEU A 11 -20.71 -53.67 41.96
CA LEU A 11 -20.52 -53.14 40.62
C LEU A 11 -21.63 -52.13 40.28
N ASN A 12 -21.33 -50.83 40.30
CA ASN A 12 -22.31 -49.79 39.97
C ASN A 12 -22.34 -49.46 38.46
N ASN A 13 -23.50 -49.69 37.84
CA ASN A 13 -23.83 -49.22 36.49
C ASN A 13 -23.84 -47.69 36.44
N TYR A 14 -23.02 -47.10 35.57
CA TYR A 14 -23.19 -45.72 35.11
C TYR A 14 -23.63 -45.72 33.64
N ILE A 15 -24.90 -45.38 33.43
CA ILE A 15 -25.45 -45.12 32.10
C ILE A 15 -24.79 -43.85 31.56
N LEU A 16 -23.96 -44.01 30.52
CA LEU A 16 -23.27 -42.88 29.89
C LEU A 16 -24.27 -42.09 29.02
N LEU A 17 -24.90 -41.08 29.61
CA LEU A 17 -25.77 -40.15 28.91
C LEU A 17 -24.91 -39.23 28.03
N VAL A 18 -24.60 -39.69 26.82
CA VAL A 18 -23.92 -38.88 25.80
C VAL A 18 -24.85 -37.74 25.40
N SER A 19 -24.65 -36.58 26.05
CA SER A 19 -25.24 -35.32 25.61
C SER A 19 -24.67 -34.99 24.24
N MET A 20 -25.42 -35.34 23.20
CA MET A 20 -25.17 -34.92 21.83
C MET A 20 -25.48 -33.42 21.74
N PHE A 21 -24.54 -32.60 22.19
CA PHE A 21 -24.50 -31.18 21.85
C PHE A 21 -24.41 -31.10 20.32
N LEU A 22 -25.55 -30.81 19.68
CA LEU A 22 -25.52 -30.34 18.30
C LEU A 22 -24.76 -29.01 18.31
N LEU A 23 -23.48 -29.08 17.95
CA LEU A 23 -22.76 -27.93 17.43
C LEU A 23 -23.46 -27.52 16.15
N LEU A 24 -24.45 -26.64 16.28
CA LEU A 24 -24.91 -25.78 15.20
C LEU A 24 -23.73 -24.88 14.82
N SER A 25 -22.81 -25.42 14.02
CA SER A 25 -21.91 -24.59 13.25
C SER A 25 -22.77 -23.78 12.29
N CYS A 26 -23.12 -22.56 12.70
CA CYS A 26 -23.59 -21.56 11.77
C CYS A 26 -22.51 -21.47 10.69
N ALA A 27 -22.84 -21.86 9.46
CA ALA A 27 -21.88 -21.93 8.36
C ALA A 27 -21.48 -20.50 7.97
N SER A 28 -20.49 -19.97 8.70
CA SER A 28 -20.01 -18.62 8.54
C SER A 28 -19.08 -18.56 7.34
N ASN A 29 -19.45 -17.79 6.33
CA ASN A 29 -18.64 -17.65 5.13
C ASN A 29 -17.40 -16.81 5.45
N THR A 30 -16.26 -17.14 4.86
CA THR A 30 -14.99 -16.43 5.09
C THR A 30 -14.46 -15.82 3.80
N VAL A 31 -13.94 -14.61 3.88
CA VAL A 31 -13.38 -13.90 2.74
C VAL A 31 -11.93 -13.61 3.06
N THR A 32 -11.02 -14.23 2.31
CA THR A 32 -9.59 -13.95 2.38
C THR A 32 -9.22 -12.99 1.28
N PHE A 33 -8.74 -11.81 1.65
CA PHE A 33 -8.03 -10.90 0.75
C PHE A 33 -6.59 -11.39 0.62
N GLN A 34 -6.13 -11.60 -0.60
CA GLN A 34 -4.74 -11.87 -0.93
C GLN A 34 -4.26 -10.78 -1.89
N VAL A 35 -3.26 -10.01 -1.50
CA VAL A 35 -2.79 -8.84 -2.24
C VAL A 35 -1.32 -9.04 -2.58
N SER A 36 -1.03 -9.07 -3.87
CA SER A 36 0.32 -8.94 -4.40
C SER A 36 0.71 -7.46 -4.43
N VAL A 37 1.89 -7.11 -3.92
CA VAL A 37 2.36 -5.73 -3.74
C VAL A 37 3.78 -5.54 -4.29
N PRO A 38 4.23 -4.29 -4.52
CA PRO A 38 5.62 -4.01 -4.85
C PRO A 38 6.58 -4.42 -3.71
N LEU A 39 7.81 -4.78 -4.07
CA LEU A 39 8.89 -4.99 -3.10
C LEU A 39 9.07 -3.77 -2.18
N ASN A 40 9.50 -4.02 -0.94
CA ASN A 40 9.64 -3.02 0.13
C ASN A 40 8.29 -2.36 0.53
N THR A 41 7.19 -3.10 0.45
CA THR A 41 5.92 -2.74 1.12
C THR A 41 5.95 -3.30 2.54
N ASP A 42 5.94 -2.42 3.55
CA ASP A 42 6.08 -2.80 4.97
C ASP A 42 4.74 -3.14 5.65
N SER A 43 3.66 -2.46 5.26
CA SER A 43 2.32 -2.62 5.82
C SER A 43 1.26 -2.51 4.74
N VAL A 44 0.13 -3.21 4.92
CA VAL A 44 -1.06 -3.04 4.07
C VAL A 44 -2.30 -3.08 4.96
N MET A 45 -3.21 -2.14 4.75
CA MET A 45 -4.56 -2.13 5.31
C MET A 45 -5.57 -2.44 4.21
N VAL A 46 -6.63 -3.18 4.55
CA VAL A 46 -7.85 -3.25 3.73
C VAL A 46 -8.99 -2.54 4.45
N ILE A 47 -9.54 -1.53 3.78
CA ILE A 47 -10.56 -0.61 4.32
C ILE A 47 -11.80 -0.65 3.43
N GLY A 48 -12.99 -0.60 4.01
CA GLY A 48 -14.23 -0.82 3.26
C GLY A 48 -15.51 -0.48 3.98
N ASN A 49 -16.64 -0.69 3.32
CA ASN A 49 -17.98 -0.24 3.76
C ASN A 49 -18.56 -0.98 4.98
N ILE A 50 -18.03 -2.15 5.33
CA ILE A 50 -18.51 -2.97 6.45
C ILE A 50 -17.66 -2.78 7.70
N SER A 51 -18.22 -3.03 8.88
CA SER A 51 -17.52 -2.85 10.15
C SER A 51 -16.29 -3.77 10.30
N GLU A 52 -16.31 -4.94 9.66
CA GLU A 52 -15.15 -5.84 9.59
C GLU A 52 -13.98 -5.28 8.74
N LEU A 53 -14.19 -4.17 8.02
CA LEU A 53 -13.20 -3.39 7.27
C LEU A 53 -13.18 -1.91 7.70
N GLY A 54 -13.62 -1.60 8.91
CA GLY A 54 -13.58 -0.25 9.48
C GLY A 54 -14.65 0.73 9.02
N SER A 55 -15.60 0.35 8.15
CA SER A 55 -16.67 1.26 7.67
C SER A 55 -16.15 2.60 7.09
N TRP A 56 -15.04 2.53 6.36
CA TRP A 56 -14.27 3.66 5.79
C TRP A 56 -13.53 4.57 6.80
N ASP A 57 -13.47 4.19 8.07
CA ASP A 57 -12.54 4.75 9.06
C ASP A 57 -11.20 3.99 9.05
N HIS A 58 -10.09 4.72 9.03
CA HIS A 58 -8.74 4.17 9.00
C HIS A 58 -8.26 3.68 10.38
N GLU A 59 -8.73 4.28 11.47
CA GLU A 59 -8.42 3.80 12.85
C GLU A 59 -9.03 2.41 13.10
N SER A 60 -10.09 2.08 12.37
CA SER A 60 -10.82 0.82 12.43
C SER A 60 -10.55 -0.11 11.23
N ALA A 61 -9.64 0.25 10.32
CA ALA A 61 -9.33 -0.54 9.12
C ALA A 61 -8.64 -1.88 9.48
N LEU A 62 -8.76 -2.88 8.60
CA LEU A 62 -8.23 -4.21 8.86
C LEU A 62 -6.76 -4.31 8.41
N PRO A 63 -5.78 -4.46 9.33
CA PRO A 63 -4.40 -4.73 8.95
C PRO A 63 -4.25 -6.11 8.33
N MET A 64 -3.45 -6.17 7.25
CA MET A 64 -3.10 -7.41 6.57
C MET A 64 -1.77 -7.96 7.10
N GLN A 65 -1.69 -9.28 7.22
CA GLN A 65 -0.48 -9.99 7.62
C GLN A 65 0.43 -10.20 6.41
N LYS A 66 1.72 -9.87 6.54
CA LYS A 66 2.74 -10.18 5.52
C LYS A 66 2.96 -11.70 5.47
N MET A 67 2.76 -12.30 4.30
CA MET A 67 2.98 -13.72 4.04
C MET A 67 4.36 -13.98 3.46
N ASP A 68 4.81 -13.12 2.54
CA ASP A 68 6.15 -13.08 1.95
C ASP A 68 6.49 -11.64 1.51
N ASP A 69 7.63 -11.41 0.85
CA ASP A 69 8.08 -10.08 0.44
C ASP A 69 7.20 -9.35 -0.59
N THR A 70 6.27 -10.07 -1.23
CA THR A 70 5.34 -9.54 -2.23
C THR A 70 3.88 -9.84 -1.92
N THR A 71 3.54 -10.62 -0.89
CA THR A 71 2.17 -11.07 -0.62
C THR A 71 1.71 -10.69 0.79
N PHE A 72 0.56 -10.04 0.89
CA PHE A 72 -0.16 -9.79 2.14
C PHE A 72 -1.51 -10.51 2.15
N ILE A 73 -1.95 -10.99 3.31
CA ILE A 73 -3.22 -11.71 3.50
C ILE A 73 -4.04 -11.17 4.68
N ALA A 74 -5.36 -11.17 4.56
CA ALA A 74 -6.28 -10.92 5.67
C ALA A 74 -7.56 -11.71 5.47
N THR A 75 -8.16 -12.22 6.55
CA THR A 75 -9.42 -12.99 6.48
C THR A 75 -10.47 -12.39 7.40
N ILE A 76 -11.65 -12.13 6.85
CA ILE A 76 -12.86 -11.77 7.61
C ILE A 76 -13.89 -12.90 7.54
N THR A 77 -14.77 -12.91 8.54
CA THR A 77 -15.96 -13.75 8.55
C THR A 77 -17.19 -12.89 8.22
N ILE A 78 -18.07 -13.37 7.35
CA ILE A 78 -19.31 -12.71 6.94
C ILE A 78 -20.52 -13.60 7.26
N THR A 79 -21.43 -13.09 8.09
CA THR A 79 -22.60 -13.81 8.59
C THR A 79 -23.78 -13.83 7.60
N SER A 80 -23.76 -12.96 6.60
CA SER A 80 -24.82 -12.83 5.59
C SER A 80 -24.23 -12.40 4.23
N ALA A 81 -25.04 -12.46 3.18
CA ALA A 81 -24.65 -11.95 1.87
C ALA A 81 -24.55 -10.43 1.93
N LYS A 82 -23.32 -9.90 1.95
CA LYS A 82 -23.02 -8.46 1.93
C LYS A 82 -22.54 -8.04 0.53
N GLN A 83 -22.95 -6.85 0.10
CA GLN A 83 -22.26 -6.12 -0.94
C GLN A 83 -21.03 -5.46 -0.31
N LEU A 84 -19.86 -5.90 -0.72
CA LEU A 84 -18.58 -5.41 -0.23
C LEU A 84 -18.06 -4.33 -1.16
N GLU A 85 -17.63 -3.22 -0.57
CA GLU A 85 -16.82 -2.19 -1.21
C GLU A 85 -15.57 -1.94 -0.39
N TYR A 86 -14.40 -1.90 -1.04
CA TYR A 86 -13.12 -1.79 -0.34
C TYR A 86 -12.00 -1.21 -1.22
N LYS A 87 -10.94 -0.78 -0.54
CA LYS A 87 -9.66 -0.29 -1.08
C LYS A 87 -8.49 -0.80 -0.21
N PHE A 88 -7.27 -0.61 -0.71
CA PHE A 88 -6.03 -0.90 0.02
C PHE A 88 -5.22 0.39 0.23
N THR A 89 -4.65 0.57 1.43
CA THR A 89 -3.84 1.75 1.81
C THR A 89 -2.70 1.34 2.75
N HIS A 90 -1.76 2.26 3.05
CA HIS A 90 -0.83 2.12 4.18
C HIS A 90 -1.39 2.72 5.49
N GLY A 91 -2.71 2.92 5.60
CA GLY A 91 -3.36 3.52 6.77
C GLY A 91 -3.90 4.93 6.59
N SER A 92 -3.85 5.51 5.38
CA SER A 92 -4.53 6.78 5.07
C SER A 92 -4.92 6.89 3.58
N TRP A 93 -5.83 7.81 3.24
CA TRP A 93 -6.17 8.06 1.82
C TRP A 93 -4.99 8.61 1.02
N GLU A 94 -4.07 9.32 1.68
CA GLU A 94 -2.84 9.85 1.08
C GLU A 94 -1.82 8.76 0.73
N THR A 95 -2.07 7.52 1.15
CA THR A 95 -1.25 6.31 0.93
C THR A 95 -2.03 5.20 0.21
N GLU A 96 -3.13 5.52 -0.47
CA GLU A 96 -3.92 4.52 -1.19
C GLU A 96 -3.16 3.90 -2.38
N ALA A 97 -3.52 2.65 -2.69
CA ALA A 97 -3.06 1.92 -3.86
C ALA A 97 -3.52 2.60 -5.16
N LEU A 98 -2.64 2.61 -6.17
CA LEU A 98 -2.92 3.21 -7.48
C LEU A 98 -2.96 2.17 -8.60
N ASN A 99 -3.62 2.55 -9.70
CA ASN A 99 -3.54 1.87 -10.99
C ASN A 99 -2.12 1.97 -11.59
N PRO A 100 -1.80 1.16 -12.62
CA PRO A 100 -0.51 1.24 -13.33
C PRO A 100 -0.19 2.62 -13.92
N ASP A 101 -1.21 3.39 -14.30
CA ASP A 101 -1.11 4.75 -14.84
C ASP A 101 -1.02 5.85 -13.75
N SER A 102 -0.91 5.45 -12.48
CA SER A 102 -0.92 6.32 -11.30
C SER A 102 -2.28 6.98 -10.98
N SER A 103 -3.35 6.62 -11.68
CA SER A 103 -4.70 7.07 -11.32
C SER A 103 -5.21 6.36 -10.06
N VAL A 104 -6.08 7.04 -9.31
CA VAL A 104 -6.77 6.45 -8.15
C VAL A 104 -7.83 5.46 -8.63
N PRO A 105 -7.80 4.19 -8.21
CA PRO A 105 -8.81 3.20 -8.58
C PRO A 105 -10.16 3.50 -7.95
N ALA A 106 -11.23 3.10 -8.65
CA ALA A 106 -12.55 2.98 -8.05
C ALA A 106 -12.57 1.86 -7.00
N ASN A 107 -13.51 1.94 -6.04
CA ASN A 107 -13.70 0.90 -5.02
C ASN A 107 -13.86 -0.48 -5.67
N HIS A 108 -13.10 -1.47 -5.20
CA HIS A 108 -13.39 -2.87 -5.53
C HIS A 108 -14.76 -3.23 -4.99
N ARG A 109 -15.63 -3.82 -5.82
CA ARG A 109 -17.03 -4.09 -5.50
C ARG A 109 -17.40 -5.54 -5.82
N THR A 110 -17.95 -6.27 -4.85
CA THR A 110 -18.39 -7.66 -5.07
C THR A 110 -19.54 -8.05 -4.13
N THR A 111 -20.30 -9.07 -4.50
CA THR A 111 -21.40 -9.61 -3.67
C THR A 111 -21.04 -11.01 -3.20
N LEU A 112 -20.81 -11.13 -1.89
CA LEU A 112 -20.30 -12.36 -1.28
C LEU A 112 -21.47 -13.26 -0.88
N ARG A 113 -21.40 -14.54 -1.27
CA ARG A 113 -22.47 -15.54 -1.03
C ARG A 113 -21.99 -16.86 -0.43
N LYS A 114 -20.68 -17.11 -0.51
CA LYS A 114 -19.98 -18.28 0.00
C LYS A 114 -18.54 -17.88 0.36
N SER A 115 -17.82 -18.72 1.10
CA SER A 115 -16.40 -18.50 1.34
C SER A 115 -15.60 -18.39 0.02
N THR A 116 -14.65 -17.46 -0.04
CA THR A 116 -13.82 -17.22 -1.24
C THR A 116 -12.48 -16.57 -0.87
N ILE A 117 -11.52 -16.67 -1.79
CA ILE A 117 -10.33 -15.81 -1.82
C ILE A 117 -10.57 -14.72 -2.87
N LEU A 118 -10.18 -13.49 -2.56
CA LEU A 118 -10.17 -12.34 -3.48
C LEU A 118 -8.71 -11.96 -3.71
N GLN A 119 -8.25 -12.08 -4.96
CA GLN A 119 -6.86 -11.81 -5.34
C GLN A 119 -6.72 -10.45 -6.02
N HIS A 120 -5.72 -9.68 -5.60
CA HIS A 120 -5.46 -8.32 -6.06
C HIS A 120 -3.99 -8.10 -6.38
N GLN A 121 -3.72 -7.19 -7.30
CA GLN A 121 -2.39 -6.65 -7.56
C GLN A 121 -2.41 -5.14 -7.28
N VAL A 122 -1.56 -4.70 -6.36
CA VAL A 122 -1.18 -3.28 -6.23
C VAL A 122 0.08 -3.06 -7.06
N TYR A 123 0.05 -2.06 -7.93
CA TYR A 123 1.19 -1.74 -8.81
C TYR A 123 2.11 -0.70 -8.18
N GLN A 124 1.55 0.24 -7.43
CA GLN A 124 2.26 1.28 -6.71
C GLN A 124 1.35 1.93 -5.64
N TRP A 125 1.98 2.65 -4.73
CA TRP A 125 1.33 3.38 -3.64
C TRP A 125 1.46 4.88 -3.85
N SER A 126 0.41 5.64 -3.53
CA SER A 126 0.38 7.09 -3.77
C SER A 126 1.40 7.89 -2.96
N ASP A 127 1.84 7.40 -1.80
CA ASP A 127 2.94 8.00 -1.03
C ASP A 127 4.30 7.78 -1.69
N ASN A 128 4.53 6.61 -2.31
CA ASN A 128 5.73 6.34 -3.10
C ASN A 128 5.77 7.16 -4.39
N VAL A 129 4.62 7.42 -5.03
CA VAL A 129 4.53 8.38 -6.14
C VAL A 129 4.83 9.80 -5.63
N LYS A 130 4.30 10.23 -4.47
CA LYS A 130 4.59 11.54 -3.86
C LYS A 130 6.07 11.69 -3.43
N LYS A 131 6.71 10.62 -2.94
CA LYS A 131 8.15 10.61 -2.61
C LYS A 131 9.00 10.75 -3.87
N LYS A 132 8.70 9.99 -4.93
CA LYS A 132 9.32 10.14 -6.25
C LYS A 132 9.08 11.53 -6.83
N ALA A 133 7.87 12.07 -6.71
CA ALA A 133 7.55 13.44 -7.08
C ALA A 133 8.34 14.50 -6.29
N SER A 134 8.62 14.26 -5.01
CA SER A 134 9.45 15.18 -4.21
C SER A 134 10.94 15.14 -4.59
N ASP A 135 11.38 14.11 -5.33
CA ASP A 135 12.66 14.12 -6.02
C ASP A 135 12.55 14.99 -7.28
N ARG A 136 13.21 16.15 -7.26
CA ARG A 136 13.25 17.12 -8.36
C ARG A 136 13.86 16.59 -9.65
N THR A 137 14.44 15.38 -9.63
CA THR A 137 15.04 14.71 -10.78
C THR A 137 14.22 13.53 -11.31
N PHE A 138 13.08 13.20 -10.68
CA PHE A 138 12.26 12.08 -11.11
C PHE A 138 11.59 12.33 -12.47
N GLY A 139 11.82 11.41 -13.41
CA GLY A 139 11.32 11.45 -14.78
C GLY A 139 12.36 11.90 -15.81
N ILE A 140 13.45 12.54 -15.37
CA ILE A 140 14.41 13.21 -16.26
C ILE A 140 15.35 12.23 -16.96
N THR A 141 15.50 12.36 -18.27
CA THR A 141 16.52 11.67 -19.07
C THR A 141 17.85 12.41 -19.00
N GLY A 142 18.83 11.88 -18.27
CA GLY A 142 20.15 12.50 -18.10
C GLY A 142 20.46 12.81 -16.64
N ASN A 143 21.32 13.80 -16.39
CA ASN A 143 21.67 14.25 -15.05
C ASN A 143 21.37 15.74 -14.88
N VAL A 144 20.66 16.12 -13.82
CA VAL A 144 20.33 17.51 -13.52
C VAL A 144 20.97 17.96 -12.20
N ILE A 145 21.82 18.97 -12.31
CA ILE A 145 22.56 19.55 -11.20
C ILE A 145 21.93 20.90 -10.83
N PHE A 146 21.50 21.03 -9.58
CA PHE A 146 20.97 22.27 -9.03
C PHE A 146 22.06 23.03 -8.26
N HIS A 147 22.62 24.07 -8.88
CA HIS A 147 23.45 25.04 -8.18
C HIS A 147 22.55 26.05 -7.46
N ASN A 148 22.25 25.78 -6.19
CA ASN A 148 21.50 26.71 -5.35
C ASN A 148 22.38 27.90 -4.92
N ASP A 149 21.74 29.01 -4.57
CA ASP A 149 22.37 30.20 -3.99
C ASP A 149 23.55 30.77 -4.81
N VAL A 150 23.42 30.78 -6.14
CA VAL A 150 24.34 31.50 -7.02
C VAL A 150 24.08 33.00 -6.88
N TYR A 151 25.06 33.72 -6.33
CA TYR A 151 24.99 35.17 -6.17
C TYR A 151 25.18 35.90 -7.50
N SER A 152 24.23 36.76 -7.86
CA SER A 152 24.34 37.70 -8.98
C SER A 152 24.71 39.10 -8.46
N PRO A 153 25.94 39.59 -8.66
CA PRO A 153 26.32 40.94 -8.23
C PRO A 153 25.61 42.03 -9.03
N GLN A 154 25.19 41.77 -10.27
CA GLN A 154 24.44 42.72 -11.09
C GLN A 154 22.99 42.91 -10.63
N LEU A 155 22.38 41.88 -10.03
CA LEU A 155 21.01 41.92 -9.52
C LEU A 155 20.94 42.01 -7.99
N ASN A 156 22.11 41.96 -7.31
CA ASN A 156 22.26 41.90 -5.86
C ASN A 156 21.33 40.87 -5.19
N ASN A 157 21.25 39.67 -5.77
CA ASN A 157 20.38 38.60 -5.28
C ASN A 157 20.97 37.20 -5.50
N TYR A 158 20.41 36.21 -4.81
CA TYR A 158 20.74 34.80 -4.96
C TYR A 158 19.70 34.10 -5.83
N ARG A 159 20.12 33.15 -6.67
CA ARG A 159 19.25 32.38 -7.58
C ARG A 159 19.74 30.94 -7.70
N THR A 160 18.84 30.00 -7.96
CA THR A 160 19.22 28.66 -8.41
C THR A 160 19.56 28.70 -9.91
N VAL A 161 20.65 28.03 -10.29
CA VAL A 161 21.00 27.72 -11.68
C VAL A 161 20.93 26.21 -11.85
N THR A 162 20.11 25.76 -12.79
CA THR A 162 19.93 24.34 -13.12
C THR A 162 20.77 24.01 -14.35
N VAL A 163 21.57 22.95 -14.29
CA VAL A 163 22.37 22.44 -15.41
C VAL A 163 21.92 21.02 -15.72
N TRP A 164 21.41 20.80 -16.92
CA TRP A 164 21.15 19.46 -17.46
C TRP A 164 22.38 18.98 -18.25
N LEU A 165 22.76 17.73 -18.05
CA LEU A 165 23.84 17.04 -18.73
C LEU A 165 23.27 15.80 -19.44
N PRO A 166 23.61 15.56 -20.71
CA PRO A 166 23.13 14.38 -21.44
C PRO A 166 23.69 13.10 -20.81
N PRO A 167 22.98 11.95 -20.91
CA PRO A 167 23.41 10.68 -20.29
C PRO A 167 24.86 10.24 -20.58
N SER A 168 25.43 10.67 -21.70
CA SER A 168 26.80 10.33 -22.14
C SER A 168 27.91 11.26 -21.61
N TYR A 169 27.59 12.24 -20.76
CA TYR A 169 28.53 13.31 -20.40
C TYR A 169 29.75 12.78 -19.62
N GLU A 170 29.53 11.99 -18.57
CA GLU A 170 30.61 11.43 -17.72
C GLU A 170 31.47 10.39 -18.46
N ASP A 171 30.87 9.60 -19.36
CA ASP A 171 31.57 8.59 -20.16
C ASP A 171 32.50 9.20 -21.24
N ALA A 172 32.32 10.47 -21.56
CA ALA A 172 32.94 11.15 -22.69
C ALA A 172 33.72 12.41 -22.28
N LEU A 173 34.59 12.30 -21.26
CA LEU A 173 35.33 13.41 -20.64
C LEU A 173 36.14 14.34 -21.59
N GLN A 174 36.41 13.93 -22.83
CA GLN A 174 37.11 14.74 -23.86
C GLN A 174 36.16 15.32 -24.93
N LYS A 175 34.85 15.08 -24.81
CA LYS A 175 33.83 15.50 -25.76
C LYS A 175 33.18 16.79 -25.28
N HIS A 176 33.26 17.83 -26.11
CA HIS A 176 32.57 19.08 -25.86
C HIS A 176 31.15 19.03 -26.43
N TYR A 177 30.21 19.62 -25.69
CA TYR A 177 28.79 19.73 -26.05
C TYR A 177 28.45 21.21 -26.28
N PRO A 178 27.56 21.55 -27.24
CA PRO A 178 27.05 22.91 -27.37
C PRO A 178 26.23 23.29 -26.14
N VAL A 179 26.31 24.55 -25.71
CA VAL A 179 25.57 25.05 -24.54
C VAL A 179 24.33 25.82 -25.00
N LEU A 180 23.16 25.38 -24.55
CA LEU A 180 21.89 26.07 -24.72
C LEU A 180 21.51 26.76 -23.40
N TYR A 181 21.34 28.09 -23.44
CA TYR A 181 20.86 28.85 -22.30
C TYR A 181 19.34 29.02 -22.38
N LEU A 182 18.66 28.70 -21.29
CA LEU A 182 17.21 28.80 -21.16
C LEU A 182 16.86 29.62 -19.91
N HIS A 183 15.87 30.47 -20.07
CA HIS A 183 15.22 31.14 -18.95
C HIS A 183 14.03 30.31 -18.48
N ASP A 184 13.48 30.64 -17.29
CA ASP A 184 12.37 29.91 -16.68
C ASP A 184 12.70 28.45 -16.31
N GLY A 185 13.99 28.19 -15.99
CA GLY A 185 14.59 26.86 -15.80
C GLY A 185 13.89 25.92 -14.82
N GLN A 186 13.10 26.45 -13.88
CA GLN A 186 12.28 25.63 -12.98
C GLN A 186 11.11 24.93 -13.69
N ASN A 187 10.66 25.44 -14.84
CA ASN A 187 9.58 24.83 -15.64
C ASN A 187 10.11 23.85 -16.71
N VAL A 188 11.42 23.70 -16.90
CA VAL A 188 11.99 23.03 -18.08
C VAL A 188 12.01 21.50 -17.97
N PHE A 189 12.51 20.97 -16.85
CA PHE A 189 12.85 19.54 -16.70
C PHE A 189 12.12 18.82 -15.54
N SER A 190 11.17 19.46 -14.86
CA SER A 190 10.37 18.72 -13.87
C SER A 190 9.03 19.40 -13.61
N PRO A 191 7.90 18.67 -13.56
CA PRO A 191 6.63 19.24 -13.13
C PRO A 191 6.69 19.64 -11.65
N TRP A 192 7.63 19.08 -10.88
CA TRP A 192 7.82 19.30 -9.45
C TRP A 192 8.64 20.54 -9.11
N THR A 193 9.45 21.03 -10.05
CA THR A 193 10.04 22.38 -9.97
C THR A 193 9.19 23.44 -10.67
N SER A 194 8.23 23.01 -11.50
CA SER A 194 7.38 23.92 -12.28
C SER A 194 6.39 24.70 -11.42
N LEU A 195 6.23 25.99 -11.73
CA LEU A 195 5.22 26.87 -11.11
C LEU A 195 3.78 26.46 -11.42
N SER A 196 3.57 25.64 -12.46
CA SER A 196 2.25 25.23 -12.96
C SER A 196 1.96 23.74 -12.81
N GLY A 197 2.90 22.96 -12.26
CA GLY A 197 2.81 21.50 -12.22
C GLY A 197 3.00 20.80 -13.57
N ASN A 198 3.41 21.53 -14.62
CA ASN A 198 3.69 20.99 -15.95
C ASN A 198 5.09 21.42 -16.43
N GLU A 199 5.82 20.50 -17.05
CA GLU A 199 7.17 20.76 -17.59
C GLU A 199 7.19 20.95 -19.11
N TRP A 200 8.35 21.37 -19.63
CA TRP A 200 8.55 21.59 -21.07
C TRP A 200 9.10 20.34 -21.81
N HIS A 201 9.48 19.28 -21.08
CA HIS A 201 9.93 17.98 -21.62
C HIS A 201 11.08 18.14 -22.63
N LEU A 202 12.19 18.75 -22.21
CA LEU A 202 13.33 19.07 -23.07
C LEU A 202 14.45 18.00 -23.07
N ASP A 203 14.44 17.14 -22.06
CA ASP A 203 15.43 16.10 -21.76
C ASP A 203 15.34 14.83 -22.64
#